data_AF-A0A2J8WHU8-F1
#
_entry.id   AF-A0A2J8WHU8-F1
#
_cell.length_a   1.000
_cell.length_b   1.000
_cell.length_c   1.000
_cell.angle_alpha   90.00
_cell.angle_beta   90.00
_cell.angle_gamma   90.00
#
_symmetry.space_group_name_H-M   'P 1'
#
loop_
_entity.id
_entity.type
_entity.pdbx_description
1 polymer ?
#
loop_
_entity_poly.entity_id
_entity_poly.type
_entity_poly.pdbx_seq_one_letter_code
_entity_poly.pdbx_strand_id
1 'polypeptide(L)'
;MNSQLVTTEKRFLKDSLYNEGILIVWDPSVYHSDIPKWYQNPDYNFFNNYKSYRKLHPNQPFYILKPQMPWELWDILQEISPEEIQPNPPSSGMLGIIIMMTLCDQVDIYEFLPSKRKTDVCYYYQKFFDSACTMGAYHPLLYEKNLVKHLNQGTDEDIYLLGKATLPGFRTIHC
;
A
#
# COMPACT_ATOMS: atom_id res chain seq x y z
N MET A 1 2.52 0.90 -6.74
CA MET A 1 1.63 1.90 -7.38
C MET A 1 0.26 1.27 -7.59
N ASN A 2 -0.83 2.02 -7.45
CA ASN A 2 -2.15 1.51 -7.82
C ASN A 2 -2.35 1.56 -9.36
N SER A 3 -3.31 0.78 -9.84
CA SER A 3 -3.67 0.66 -11.26
C SER A 3 -4.30 1.93 -11.83
N GLN A 4 -5.01 2.72 -11.03
CA GLN A 4 -5.55 4.02 -11.42
C GLN A 4 -4.44 4.94 -11.93
N LEU A 5 -3.33 5.06 -11.19
CA LEU A 5 -2.17 5.87 -11.59
C LEU A 5 -1.59 5.35 -12.90
N VAL A 6 -1.33 4.04 -13.01
CA VAL A 6 -0.77 3.44 -14.22
C VAL A 6 -1.69 3.64 -15.44
N THR A 7 -3.01 3.68 -15.23
CA THR A 7 -4.01 3.83 -16.30
C THR A 7 -4.20 5.29 -16.73
N THR A 8 -4.22 6.23 -15.79
CA THR A 8 -4.71 7.60 -16.03
C THR A 8 -3.63 8.67 -15.97
N GLU A 9 -2.53 8.47 -15.23
CA GLU A 9 -1.48 9.47 -15.07
C GLU A 9 -0.57 9.49 -16.30
N LYS A 10 -0.74 10.50 -17.14
CA LYS A 10 0.05 10.69 -18.37
C LYS A 10 1.55 10.82 -18.11
N ARG A 11 1.94 11.23 -16.90
CA ARG A 11 3.35 11.33 -16.49
C ARG A 11 3.98 9.98 -16.18
N PHE A 12 3.20 8.92 -15.94
CA PHE A 12 3.74 7.59 -15.63
C PHE A 12 4.69 7.06 -16.72
N LEU A 13 4.36 7.26 -18.00
CA LEU A 13 5.19 6.84 -19.13
C LEU A 13 6.28 7.87 -19.53
N LYS A 14 6.46 8.96 -18.76
CA LYS A 14 7.31 10.09 -19.15
C LYS A 14 8.29 10.54 -18.08
N ASP A 15 7.85 10.54 -16.83
CA ASP A 15 8.63 11.03 -15.71
C ASP A 15 9.73 10.02 -15.36
N SER A 16 10.98 10.50 -15.28
CA SER A 16 12.14 9.65 -15.00
C SER A 16 12.11 9.05 -13.61
N LEU A 17 11.34 9.63 -12.67
CA LEU A 17 11.17 9.08 -11.32
C LEU A 17 10.73 7.62 -11.34
N TYR A 18 9.85 7.24 -12.27
CA TYR A 18 9.36 5.87 -12.36
C TYR A 18 10.43 4.89 -12.87
N ASN A 19 11.52 5.36 -13.47
CA ASN A 19 12.54 4.50 -14.10
C ASN A 19 13.54 3.90 -13.11
N GLU A 20 13.40 4.21 -11.81
CA GLU A 20 14.27 3.73 -10.75
C GLU A 20 13.68 2.53 -10.00
N GLY A 21 14.56 1.62 -9.58
CA GLY A 21 14.22 0.50 -8.70
C GLY A 21 13.28 -0.53 -9.31
N ILE A 22 12.59 -1.26 -8.42
CA ILE A 22 11.61 -2.29 -8.78
C ILE A 22 10.21 -1.68 -8.68
N LEU A 23 9.42 -1.86 -9.74
CA LEU A 23 8.04 -1.40 -9.77
C LEU A 23 7.08 -2.53 -9.46
N ILE A 24 6.00 -2.21 -8.74
CA ILE A 24 4.88 -3.11 -8.49
C ILE A 24 3.61 -2.32 -8.77
N VAL A 25 2.73 -2.87 -9.61
CA VAL A 25 1.34 -2.40 -9.76
C VAL A 25 0.40 -3.37 -9.05
N TRP A 26 -0.62 -2.83 -8.41
CA TRP A 26 -1.74 -3.59 -7.87
C TRP A 26 -3.06 -2.95 -8.30
N ASP A 27 -4.11 -3.76 -8.39
CA ASP A 27 -5.45 -3.36 -8.82
C ASP A 27 -6.46 -4.02 -7.88
N PRO A 28 -7.45 -3.28 -7.36
CA PRO A 28 -8.58 -3.88 -6.66
C PRO A 28 -9.31 -4.88 -7.56
N SER A 29 -9.67 -6.03 -7.02
CA SER A 29 -10.59 -6.98 -7.67
C SER A 29 -11.90 -7.04 -6.94
N VAL A 30 -12.91 -7.68 -7.54
CA VAL A 30 -14.05 -8.18 -6.75
C VAL A 30 -13.53 -9.10 -5.64
N TYR A 31 -14.12 -9.00 -4.45
CA TYR A 31 -13.78 -9.84 -3.31
C TYR A 31 -13.81 -11.34 -3.67
N HIS A 32 -12.79 -12.08 -3.25
CA HIS A 32 -12.59 -13.51 -3.59
C HIS A 32 -12.56 -13.85 -5.10
N SER A 33 -12.27 -12.87 -5.96
CA SER A 33 -12.06 -13.14 -7.39
C SER A 33 -10.75 -13.92 -7.63
N ASP A 34 -10.81 -14.89 -8.55
CA ASP A 34 -9.61 -15.49 -9.11
C ASP A 34 -8.98 -14.59 -10.18
N ILE A 35 -7.78 -14.96 -10.66
CA ILE A 35 -7.05 -14.19 -11.67
C ILE A 35 -7.83 -14.08 -12.99
N PRO A 36 -8.40 -15.16 -13.57
CA PRO A 36 -9.17 -15.05 -14.81
C PRO A 36 -10.36 -14.09 -14.73
N LYS A 37 -11.15 -14.17 -13.66
CA LYS A 37 -12.31 -13.27 -13.46
C LYS A 37 -11.86 -11.82 -13.26
N TRP A 38 -10.82 -11.60 -12.46
CA TRP A 38 -10.26 -10.26 -12.27
C TRP A 38 -9.70 -9.69 -13.57
N TYR A 39 -8.99 -10.50 -14.37
CA TYR A 39 -8.44 -10.04 -15.65
C TYR A 39 -9.54 -9.60 -16.64
N GLN A 40 -10.73 -10.21 -16.57
CA GLN A 40 -11.89 -9.81 -17.37
C GLN A 40 -12.56 -8.53 -16.87
N ASN A 41 -12.46 -8.25 -15.56
CA ASN A 41 -13.09 -7.10 -14.92
C ASN A 41 -12.15 -6.44 -13.90
N PRO A 42 -11.04 -5.82 -14.35
CA PRO A 42 -10.16 -5.06 -13.48
C PRO A 42 -10.82 -3.73 -13.08
N ASP A 43 -10.46 -3.18 -11.93
CA ASP A 43 -10.97 -1.87 -11.49
C ASP A 43 -10.50 -0.76 -12.43
N TYR A 44 -9.20 -0.78 -12.79
CA TYR A 44 -8.66 0.03 -13.88
C TYR A 44 -7.93 -0.85 -14.90
N ASN A 45 -8.22 -0.67 -16.18
CA ASN A 45 -7.56 -1.43 -17.25
C ASN A 45 -6.13 -0.92 -17.54
N PHE A 46 -5.20 -1.22 -16.65
CA PHE A 46 -3.80 -0.76 -16.71
C PHE A 46 -2.93 -1.57 -17.68
N PHE A 47 -3.42 -2.69 -18.22
CA PHE A 47 -2.63 -3.67 -18.97
C PHE A 47 -1.93 -3.09 -20.20
N ASN A 48 -2.56 -2.15 -20.91
CA ASN A 48 -1.96 -1.51 -22.08
C ASN A 48 -0.78 -0.60 -21.71
N ASN A 49 -0.93 0.19 -20.64
CA ASN A 49 0.13 1.07 -20.16
C ASN A 49 1.27 0.28 -19.51
N TYR A 50 0.94 -0.79 -18.78
CA TYR A 50 1.93 -1.75 -18.28
C TYR A 50 2.78 -2.33 -19.40
N LYS A 51 2.15 -2.86 -20.47
CA LYS A 51 2.87 -3.40 -21.64
C LYS A 51 3.70 -2.33 -22.34
N SER A 52 3.18 -1.10 -22.42
CA SER A 52 3.91 0.03 -23.02
C SER A 52 5.16 0.39 -22.20
N TYR A 53 5.02 0.48 -20.87
CA TYR A 53 6.15 0.71 -19.96
C TYR A 53 7.20 -0.41 -20.07
N ARG A 54 6.78 -1.68 -20.08
CA ARG A 54 7.69 -2.84 -20.23
C ARG A 54 8.48 -2.81 -21.54
N LYS A 55 7.94 -2.26 -22.63
CA LYS A 55 8.66 -2.08 -23.91
C LYS A 55 9.72 -0.98 -23.81
N LEU A 56 9.43 0.10 -23.07
CA LEU A 56 10.36 1.22 -22.87
C LEU A 56 11.50 0.88 -21.90
N HIS A 57 11.20 0.09 -20.87
CA HIS A 57 12.13 -0.23 -19.78
C HIS A 57 12.26 -1.76 -19.59
N PRO A 58 12.74 -2.51 -20.60
CA PRO A 58 12.76 -3.97 -20.54
C PRO A 58 13.60 -4.52 -19.39
N ASN A 59 14.67 -3.82 -19.03
CA ASN A 59 15.64 -4.21 -18.00
C ASN A 59 15.19 -3.88 -16.57
N GLN A 60 14.17 -3.04 -16.39
CA GLN A 60 13.67 -2.68 -15.07
C GLN A 60 12.61 -3.69 -14.61
N PRO A 61 12.75 -4.32 -13.43
CA PRO A 61 11.74 -5.23 -12.91
C PRO A 61 10.43 -4.49 -12.64
N PHE A 62 9.33 -5.04 -13.17
CA PHE A 62 7.99 -4.51 -12.97
C PHE A 62 7.04 -5.69 -12.79
N TYR A 63 6.41 -5.77 -11.62
CA TYR A 63 5.52 -6.87 -11.23
C TYR A 63 4.06 -6.41 -11.13
N ILE A 64 3.16 -7.39 -11.25
CA ILE A 64 1.72 -7.23 -10.98
C ILE A 64 1.41 -8.03 -9.71
N LEU A 65 0.89 -7.37 -8.69
CA LEU A 65 0.43 -8.03 -7.48
C LEU A 65 -0.81 -8.88 -7.79
N LYS A 66 -0.86 -10.10 -7.25
CA LYS A 66 -2.03 -10.97 -7.41
C LYS A 66 -3.27 -10.34 -6.74
N PRO A 67 -4.46 -10.40 -7.37
CA PRO A 67 -5.66 -9.73 -6.88
C PRO A 67 -6.17 -10.26 -5.53
N GLN A 68 -5.75 -11.45 -5.13
CA GLN A 68 -6.14 -12.07 -3.85
C GLN A 68 -5.46 -11.40 -2.65
N MET A 69 -4.20 -10.98 -2.79
CA MET A 69 -3.39 -10.55 -1.64
C MET A 69 -3.99 -9.37 -0.86
N PRO A 70 -4.56 -8.32 -1.51
CA PRO A 70 -5.27 -7.28 -0.77
C PRO A 70 -6.45 -7.78 0.04
N TRP A 71 -7.19 -8.78 -0.46
CA TRP A 71 -8.38 -9.33 0.21
C TRP A 71 -8.02 -10.29 1.34
N GLU A 72 -6.99 -11.12 1.15
CA GLU A 72 -6.46 -11.97 2.23
C GLU A 72 -5.98 -11.13 3.43
N LEU A 73 -5.38 -9.96 3.16
CA LEU A 73 -5.02 -9.02 4.21
C LEU A 73 -6.25 -8.30 4.81
N TRP A 74 -7.24 -7.98 3.99
CA TRP A 74 -8.49 -7.38 4.45
C TRP A 74 -9.23 -8.29 5.43
N ASP A 75 -9.24 -9.61 5.19
CA ASP A 75 -9.89 -10.58 6.07
C ASP A 75 -9.29 -10.52 7.48
N ILE A 76 -7.96 -10.45 7.59
CA ILE A 76 -7.26 -10.29 8.87
C ILE A 76 -7.64 -8.95 9.52
N LEU A 77 -7.67 -7.86 8.75
CA LEU A 77 -8.05 -6.54 9.26
C LEU A 77 -9.50 -6.54 9.79
N GLN A 78 -10.41 -7.19 9.08
CA GLN A 78 -11.81 -7.30 9.50
C GLN A 78 -11.92 -8.17 10.76
N GLU A 79 -11.19 -9.28 10.83
CA GLU A 79 -11.21 -10.20 11.99
C GLU A 79 -10.72 -9.53 13.28
N ILE A 80 -9.67 -8.70 13.22
CA ILE A 80 -9.14 -8.00 14.40
C ILE A 80 -9.93 -6.75 14.79
N SER A 81 -10.78 -6.25 13.90
CA SER A 81 -11.50 -4.99 14.11
C SER A 81 -12.75 -5.22 14.97
N PRO A 82 -13.08 -4.31 15.89
CA PRO A 82 -14.25 -4.45 16.75
C PRO A 82 -15.58 -4.18 16.02
N GLU A 83 -15.52 -3.72 14.76
CA GLU A 83 -16.65 -3.32 13.94
C GLU A 83 -16.42 -3.65 12.46
N GLU A 84 -17.48 -3.54 11.65
CA GLU A 84 -17.37 -3.68 10.19
C GLU A 84 -16.49 -2.56 9.62
N ILE A 85 -15.43 -2.94 8.90
CA ILE A 85 -14.52 -1.99 8.26
C ILE A 85 -14.97 -1.69 6.83
N GLN A 86 -14.37 -0.68 6.21
CA GLN A 86 -14.68 -0.33 4.82
C GLN A 86 -14.50 -1.56 3.91
N PRO A 87 -15.51 -1.93 3.08
CA PRO A 87 -15.46 -3.10 2.20
C PRO A 87 -14.62 -2.82 0.93
N ASN A 88 -13.49 -2.16 1.11
CA ASN A 88 -12.51 -1.77 0.10
C ASN A 88 -11.15 -2.34 0.50
N PRO A 89 -10.25 -2.60 -0.47
CA PRO A 89 -8.96 -3.20 -0.16
C PRO A 89 -8.11 -2.29 0.76
N PRO A 90 -7.11 -2.87 1.45
CA PRO A 90 -6.15 -2.11 2.24
C PRO A 90 -5.42 -1.06 1.41
N SER A 91 -4.94 -0.02 2.06
CA SER A 91 -4.18 1.05 1.40
C SER A 91 -2.88 0.51 0.78
N SER A 92 -2.37 1.22 -0.24
CA SER A 92 -1.05 0.91 -0.80
C SER A 92 0.06 0.91 0.26
N GLY A 93 -0.10 1.69 1.34
CA GLY A 93 0.84 1.72 2.46
C GLY A 93 0.88 0.40 3.20
N MET A 94 -0.28 -0.15 3.58
CA MET A 94 -0.35 -1.43 4.29
C MET A 94 0.10 -2.61 3.42
N LEU A 95 -0.28 -2.63 2.14
CA LEU A 95 0.23 -3.65 1.20
C LEU A 95 1.77 -3.57 1.09
N GLY A 96 2.32 -2.37 1.03
CA GLY A 96 3.76 -2.14 1.02
C GLY A 96 4.46 -2.65 2.28
N ILE A 97 3.88 -2.42 3.46
CA ILE A 97 4.40 -2.92 4.74
C ILE A 97 4.51 -4.45 4.72
N ILE A 98 3.43 -5.15 4.33
CA ILE A 98 3.42 -6.62 4.27
C ILE A 98 4.43 -7.16 3.24
N ILE A 99 4.54 -6.52 2.07
CA ILE A 99 5.56 -6.87 1.06
C ILE A 99 6.96 -6.74 1.66
N MET A 100 7.26 -5.64 2.34
CA MET A 100 8.58 -5.42 2.93
C MET A 100 8.87 -6.37 4.09
N MET A 101 7.87 -6.73 4.91
CA MET A 101 8.03 -7.73 5.97
C MET A 101 8.35 -9.12 5.40
N THR A 102 7.95 -9.40 4.16
CA THR A 102 8.30 -10.65 3.46
C THR A 102 9.75 -10.66 2.97
N LEU A 103 10.33 -9.48 2.73
CA LEU A 103 11.62 -9.32 2.05
C LEU A 103 12.76 -8.88 2.98
N CYS A 104 12.45 -8.33 4.15
CA CYS A 104 13.42 -7.76 5.08
C CYS A 104 13.30 -8.41 6.45
N ASP A 105 14.41 -8.44 7.20
CA ASP A 105 14.43 -8.91 8.59
C ASP A 105 13.83 -7.89 9.57
N GLN A 106 13.85 -6.60 9.21
CA GLN A 106 13.25 -5.50 9.95
C GLN A 106 12.70 -4.48 8.95
N VAL A 107 11.54 -3.89 9.27
CA VAL A 107 10.90 -2.85 8.45
C VAL A 107 10.62 -1.63 9.33
N ASP A 108 11.28 -0.52 9.00
CA ASP A 108 11.03 0.77 9.61
C ASP A 108 10.05 1.57 8.73
N ILE A 109 8.94 2.00 9.31
CA ILE A 109 7.81 2.62 8.61
C ILE A 109 7.64 4.04 9.12
N TYR A 110 7.67 5.03 8.21
CA TYR A 110 7.68 6.45 8.56
C TYR A 110 6.38 7.15 8.16
N GLU A 111 5.84 7.95 9.08
CA GLU A 111 4.61 8.77 8.96
C GLU A 111 3.35 7.99 8.53
N PHE A 112 3.39 6.65 8.60
CA PHE A 112 2.18 5.82 8.56
C PHE A 112 1.41 5.98 9.87
N LEU A 113 2.11 5.76 10.99
CA LEU A 113 1.69 6.28 12.29
C LEU A 113 2.18 7.73 12.39
N PRO A 114 1.27 8.71 12.53
CA PRO A 114 1.65 10.12 12.42
C PRO A 114 2.47 10.57 13.62
N SER A 115 3.52 11.35 13.37
CA SER A 115 4.30 12.01 14.43
C SER A 115 3.56 13.22 15.03
N LYS A 116 4.26 13.97 15.90
CA LYS A 116 3.85 15.31 16.35
C LYS A 116 3.64 16.32 15.21
N ARG A 117 4.08 15.99 13.98
CA ARG A 117 3.85 16.78 12.76
C ARG A 117 2.52 16.46 12.07
N LYS A 118 1.65 15.64 12.68
CA LYS A 118 0.31 15.33 12.15
C LYS A 118 -0.37 16.60 11.64
N THR A 119 -0.84 16.55 10.41
CA THR A 119 -1.43 17.67 9.69
C THR A 119 -2.51 17.17 8.75
N ASP A 120 -3.38 18.08 8.30
CA ASP A 120 -4.37 17.78 7.27
C ASP A 120 -3.78 17.88 5.85
N VAL A 121 -2.52 18.34 5.69
CA VAL A 121 -1.85 18.28 4.37
C VAL A 121 -1.71 16.82 3.94
N CYS A 122 -2.39 16.44 2.86
CA CYS A 122 -2.55 15.03 2.47
C CYS A 122 -1.24 14.38 2.00
N TYR A 123 -0.42 15.12 1.25
CA TYR A 123 0.87 14.62 0.74
C TYR A 123 1.94 15.68 0.87
N TYR A 124 3.18 15.29 1.20
CA TYR A 124 4.32 16.20 1.33
C TYR A 124 4.66 16.97 0.04
N TYR A 125 4.28 16.42 -1.13
CA TYR A 125 4.51 17.02 -2.45
C TYR A 125 3.28 17.76 -3.02
N GLN A 126 2.17 17.80 -2.28
CA GLN A 126 0.95 18.53 -2.67
C GLN A 126 0.56 19.55 -1.58
N LYS A 127 -0.33 20.48 -1.92
CA LYS A 127 -0.71 21.61 -1.04
C LYS A 127 -2.18 21.59 -0.61
N PHE A 128 -2.94 20.55 -0.97
CA PHE A 128 -4.33 20.44 -0.55
C PHE A 128 -4.42 19.75 0.81
N PHE A 129 -5.52 20.01 1.50
CA PHE A 129 -5.80 19.52 2.84
C PHE A 129 -6.94 18.51 2.78
N ASP A 130 -6.72 17.33 3.34
CA ASP A 130 -7.71 16.28 3.49
C ASP A 130 -7.32 15.36 4.66
N SER A 131 -8.07 15.41 5.74
CA SER A 131 -7.85 14.56 6.92
C SER A 131 -8.11 13.08 6.62
N ALA A 132 -8.88 12.75 5.57
CA ALA A 132 -9.13 11.38 5.15
C ALA A 132 -7.85 10.67 4.67
N CYS A 133 -6.85 11.40 4.17
CA CYS A 133 -5.56 10.82 3.82
C CYS A 133 -4.80 10.29 5.05
N THR A 134 -5.07 10.85 6.23
CA THR A 134 -4.46 10.40 7.48
C THR A 134 -5.36 9.43 8.23
N MET A 135 -6.68 9.62 8.21
CA MET A 135 -7.62 8.85 9.04
C MET A 135 -8.35 7.72 8.29
N GLY A 136 -8.30 7.72 6.95
CA GLY A 136 -9.05 6.80 6.10
C GLY A 136 -10.38 7.37 5.59
N ALA A 137 -10.76 6.95 4.39
CA ALA A 137 -12.09 7.17 3.80
C ALA A 137 -12.45 5.99 2.90
N TYR A 138 -11.76 5.85 1.76
CA TYR A 138 -11.94 4.69 0.89
C TYR A 138 -11.35 3.42 1.53
N HIS A 139 -10.09 3.48 1.93
CA HIS A 139 -9.39 2.36 2.58
C HIS A 139 -9.71 2.27 4.08
N PRO A 140 -9.64 1.06 4.69
CA PRO A 140 -9.72 0.87 6.14
C PRO A 140 -8.46 1.33 6.90
N LEU A 141 -7.92 2.49 6.53
CA LEU A 141 -6.62 3.00 6.96
C LEU A 141 -6.50 3.19 8.48
N LEU A 142 -7.61 3.51 9.16
CA LEU A 142 -7.64 3.58 10.62
C LEU A 142 -7.28 2.23 11.26
N TYR A 143 -7.88 1.16 10.76
CA TYR A 143 -7.69 -0.20 11.27
C TYR A 143 -6.32 -0.75 10.88
N GLU A 144 -5.82 -0.39 9.69
CA GLU A 144 -4.43 -0.67 9.31
C GLU A 144 -3.44 -0.03 10.28
N LYS A 145 -3.67 1.23 10.70
CA LYS A 145 -2.84 1.91 11.70
C LYS A 145 -2.92 1.25 13.07
N ASN A 146 -4.10 0.78 13.48
CA ASN A 146 -4.25 0.02 14.72
C ASN A 146 -3.40 -1.25 14.69
N LEU A 147 -3.41 -1.99 13.57
CA LEU A 147 -2.57 -3.17 13.39
C LEU A 147 -1.08 -2.83 13.43
N VAL A 148 -0.64 -1.80 12.69
CA VAL A 148 0.79 -1.38 12.70
C VAL A 148 1.21 -0.93 14.09
N LYS A 149 0.34 -0.21 14.82
CA LYS A 149 0.61 0.20 16.19
C LYS A 149 0.70 -0.98 17.15
N HIS A 150 -0.16 -1.98 16.97
CA HIS A 150 -0.16 -3.21 17.76
C HIS A 150 1.10 -4.04 17.56
N LEU A 151 1.60 -4.13 16.31
CA LEU A 151 2.80 -4.91 15.95
C LEU A 151 4.13 -4.15 16.17
N ASN A 152 4.07 -2.87 16.51
CA ASN A 152 5.25 -2.03 16.66
C ASN A 152 6.13 -2.49 17.84
N GLN A 153 7.42 -2.71 17.56
CA GLN A 153 8.45 -3.01 18.56
C GLN A 153 9.22 -1.77 19.03
N GLY A 154 9.03 -0.62 18.38
CA GLY A 154 9.60 0.67 18.80
C GLY A 154 8.84 1.34 19.95
N THR A 155 9.35 2.46 20.44
CA THR A 155 8.74 3.20 21.56
C THR A 155 7.65 4.19 21.11
N ASP A 156 6.85 4.68 22.06
CA ASP A 156 5.90 5.77 21.80
C ASP A 156 6.61 7.08 21.47
N GLU A 157 7.78 7.30 22.06
CA GLU A 157 8.66 8.43 21.78
C GLU A 157 9.16 8.43 20.32
N ASP A 158 9.51 7.26 19.77
CA ASP A 158 9.89 7.13 18.36
C ASP A 158 8.74 7.52 17.43
N ILE A 159 7.51 7.10 17.75
CA ILE A 159 6.32 7.52 16.99
C ILE A 159 6.12 9.03 17.14
N TYR A 160 6.12 9.55 18.36
CA TYR A 160 5.84 10.96 18.61
C TYR A 160 6.86 11.90 17.94
N LEU A 161 8.15 11.61 18.03
CA LEU A 161 9.22 12.49 17.52
C LEU A 161 9.52 12.25 16.04
N LEU A 162 9.57 10.98 15.63
CA LEU A 162 10.08 10.56 14.32
C LEU A 162 8.96 10.14 13.37
N GLY A 163 7.78 9.77 13.90
CA GLY A 163 6.73 9.12 13.11
C GLY A 163 7.14 7.71 12.71
N LYS A 164 8.00 7.05 13.50
CA LYS A 164 8.62 5.78 13.16
C LYS A 164 7.94 4.63 13.90
N ALA A 165 7.49 3.62 13.15
CA ALA A 165 7.17 2.29 13.67
C ALA A 165 8.20 1.28 13.17
N THR A 166 8.52 0.26 13.97
CA THR A 166 9.47 -0.80 13.65
C THR A 166 8.77 -2.15 13.79
N LEU A 167 8.64 -2.88 12.68
CA LEU A 167 8.06 -4.23 12.64
C LEU A 167 9.12 -5.27 12.28
N PRO A 168 9.09 -6.47 12.88
CA PRO A 168 9.99 -7.55 12.50
C PRO A 168 9.58 -8.16 11.16
N GLY A 169 10.57 -8.60 10.40
CA GLY A 169 10.37 -9.37 9.19
C GLY A 169 9.83 -10.76 9.45
N PHE A 170 9.05 -11.32 8.51
CA PHE A 170 8.54 -12.68 8.60
C PHE A 170 9.65 -13.73 8.69
N ARG A 171 10.88 -13.44 8.20
CA ARG A 171 12.02 -14.36 8.37
C ARG A 171 12.44 -14.56 9.83
N THR A 172 12.10 -13.61 10.70
CA THR A 172 12.58 -13.55 12.09
C THR A 172 11.52 -13.92 13.14
N ILE A 173 10.30 -14.25 12.71
CA ILE A 173 9.21 -14.62 13.62
C ILE A 173 9.35 -16.08 14.08
N HIS A 174 8.78 -16.38 15.25
CA HIS A 174 8.72 -17.73 15.82
C HIS A 174 7.26 -18.19 15.83
N CYS A 175 7.03 -19.47 15.51
CA CYS A 175 5.71 -20.11 15.49
C CYS A 175 5.71 -21.32 16.43
#